data_AF-A0A6J1NZW8-F1
#
_entry.id   AF-A0A6J1NZW8-F1
#
_cell.length_a   1.000
_cell.length_b   1.000
_cell.length_c   1.000
_cell.angle_alpha   90.00
_cell.angle_beta   90.00
_cell.angle_gamma   90.00
#
_symmetry.space_group_name_H-M   'P 1'
#
loop_
_entity.id
_entity.type
_entity.pdbx_description
1 polymer ?
#
loop_
_entity_poly.entity_id
_entity_poly.type
_entity_poly.pdbx_seq_one_letter_code
_entity_poly.pdbx_strand_id
1 'polypeptide(L)'
;MDCVTFKVNGEEFTVGSDVSSTTTLLEYLRTRLELRGTKYMCLEGGCGACIVSVVKCPGSNPEAVNSCLVSVTSCQGWEVTTIEHVGNRLKGYHPLQTTLAGSNGSQCGYCSPGWVMSMYSLLDSKPTMLEIERSLSSNICRCTGYRPILEAFRRFASDCPDEAKLADIEDLNLCKKTKETCLKECDDREWCIVSKDALEDIVRIKLKDGRQWFGVLTVADIFNVLRKEGRYSYMLVAGNTGRGVIPIIEYPRILIDVSRVTELKGYLVDQNLVVGAGTTLTKLREIMEKVSHSENFAYLSALNDHLELVAHIAVRNLGTIAGNLMLKHQNNKFASDIFVLFQAIGAQITLGKKYLLNLLHAFVGMCPIVLNQIII
;
A
#
# COMPACT_ATOMS: atom_id res chain seq x y z
N MET A 1 -23.23 5.11 -16.01
CA MET A 1 -22.42 6.05 -15.22
C MET A 1 -21.15 5.31 -14.88
N ASP A 2 -20.00 5.96 -15.00
CA ASP A 2 -18.73 5.32 -14.68
C ASP A 2 -18.71 4.94 -13.20
N CYS A 3 -18.04 3.83 -12.91
CA CYS A 3 -17.91 3.29 -11.56
C CYS A 3 -16.52 2.68 -11.39
N VAL A 4 -16.15 2.47 -10.14
CA VAL A 4 -14.95 1.75 -9.74
C VAL A 4 -15.35 0.35 -9.31
N THR A 5 -14.72 -0.67 -9.89
CA THR A 5 -14.98 -2.09 -9.63
C THR A 5 -13.80 -2.71 -8.91
N PHE A 6 -14.06 -3.48 -7.84
CA PHE A 6 -13.06 -4.16 -7.04
C PHE A 6 -13.67 -5.37 -6.34
N LYS A 7 -12.84 -6.26 -5.79
CA LYS A 7 -13.29 -7.43 -5.05
C LYS A 7 -13.06 -7.27 -3.55
N VAL A 8 -14.00 -7.74 -2.75
CA VAL A 8 -13.84 -7.93 -1.31
C VAL A 8 -14.18 -9.38 -0.99
N ASN A 9 -13.23 -10.11 -0.42
CA ASN A 9 -13.41 -11.50 0.03
C ASN A 9 -13.89 -12.45 -1.10
N GLY A 10 -13.47 -12.17 -2.34
CA GLY A 10 -13.85 -12.90 -3.55
C GLY A 10 -15.12 -12.41 -4.25
N GLU A 11 -15.90 -11.53 -3.62
CA GLU A 11 -17.12 -10.96 -4.19
C GLU A 11 -16.84 -9.61 -4.85
N GLU A 12 -17.41 -9.37 -6.02
CA GLU A 12 -17.22 -8.14 -6.79
C GLU A 12 -18.20 -7.03 -6.34
N PHE A 13 -17.67 -5.82 -6.17
CA PHE A 13 -18.42 -4.63 -5.77
C PHE A 13 -18.11 -3.46 -6.70
N THR A 14 -19.09 -2.57 -6.85
CA THR A 14 -18.95 -1.33 -7.61
C THR A 14 -19.29 -0.11 -6.75
N VAL A 15 -18.56 0.98 -6.95
CA VAL A 15 -18.83 2.28 -6.31
C VAL A 15 -18.85 3.40 -7.35
N GLY A 16 -19.77 4.34 -7.20
CA GLY A 16 -19.95 5.43 -8.15
C GLY A 16 -20.36 6.72 -7.45
N SER A 17 -21.50 7.29 -7.85
CA SER A 17 -22.02 8.54 -7.29
C SER A 17 -22.61 8.40 -5.87
N ASP A 18 -22.65 7.19 -5.33
CA ASP A 18 -23.21 6.84 -4.03
C ASP A 18 -22.24 7.02 -2.85
N VAL A 19 -20.96 7.30 -3.14
CA VAL A 19 -19.88 7.55 -2.19
C VAL A 19 -19.39 9.01 -2.25
N SER A 20 -18.80 9.51 -1.16
CA SER A 20 -18.22 10.86 -1.07
C SER A 20 -16.69 10.82 -1.22
N SER A 21 -16.07 11.99 -1.40
CA SER A 21 -14.60 12.13 -1.43
C SER A 21 -13.92 11.71 -0.12
N THR A 22 -14.68 11.70 0.98
CA THR A 22 -14.23 11.28 2.30
C THR A 22 -14.41 9.78 2.57
N THR A 23 -15.17 9.06 1.73
CA THR A 23 -15.49 7.65 1.94
C THR A 23 -14.23 6.80 1.80
N THR A 24 -13.76 6.27 2.93
CA THR A 24 -12.60 5.38 2.98
C THR A 24 -12.99 3.93 2.71
N LEU A 25 -12.02 3.10 2.31
CA LEU A 25 -12.22 1.66 2.24
C LEU A 25 -12.69 1.09 3.59
N LEU A 26 -12.11 1.56 4.71
CA LEU A 26 -12.54 1.16 6.04
C LEU A 26 -14.02 1.47 6.32
N GLU A 27 -14.45 2.69 6.00
CA GLU A 27 -15.84 3.11 6.17
C GLU A 27 -16.76 2.24 5.31
N TYR A 28 -16.40 2.03 4.05
CA TYR A 28 -17.17 1.21 3.12
C TYR A 28 -17.34 -0.23 3.63
N LEU A 29 -16.23 -0.90 4.00
CA LEU A 29 -16.25 -2.26 4.55
C LEU A 29 -17.20 -2.38 5.74
N ARG A 30 -17.12 -1.43 6.68
CA ARG A 30 -17.86 -1.51 7.95
C ARG A 30 -19.32 -1.09 7.87
N THR A 31 -19.62 -0.09 7.04
CA THR A 31 -20.94 0.57 7.02
C THR A 31 -21.79 0.11 5.85
N ARG A 32 -21.18 -0.21 4.70
CA ARG A 32 -21.89 -0.65 3.50
C ARG A 32 -21.92 -2.16 3.38
N LEU A 33 -20.77 -2.82 3.59
CA LEU A 33 -20.68 -4.28 3.54
C LEU A 33 -20.90 -4.95 4.89
N GLU A 34 -21.00 -4.17 5.96
CA GLU A 34 -21.16 -4.65 7.35
C GLU A 34 -20.06 -5.64 7.82
N LEU A 35 -18.90 -5.63 7.16
CA LEU A 35 -17.69 -6.34 7.54
C LEU A 35 -16.97 -5.57 8.66
N ARG A 36 -17.44 -5.80 9.89
CA ARG A 36 -17.04 -5.04 11.09
C ARG A 36 -15.82 -5.62 11.81
N GLY A 37 -15.21 -6.67 11.27
CA GLY A 37 -13.98 -7.30 11.74
C GLY A 37 -12.79 -6.34 11.67
N THR A 38 -12.62 -5.67 10.53
CA THR A 38 -11.66 -4.56 10.39
C THR A 38 -12.08 -3.38 11.27
N LYS A 39 -11.15 -2.86 12.09
CA LYS A 39 -11.47 -1.86 13.13
C LYS A 39 -11.04 -0.45 12.74
N TYR A 40 -11.64 0.54 13.39
CA TYR A 40 -11.31 1.96 13.25
C TYR A 40 -10.83 2.48 14.60
N MET A 41 -9.72 3.23 14.64
CA MET A 41 -9.19 3.79 15.88
C MET A 41 -8.56 5.16 15.64
N CYS A 42 -7.32 5.21 15.14
CA CYS A 42 -6.60 6.47 14.95
C CYS A 42 -7.02 7.24 13.67
N LEU A 43 -7.46 6.53 12.62
CA LEU A 43 -7.81 7.08 11.29
C LEU A 43 -6.69 7.84 10.56
N GLU A 44 -5.45 7.72 11.04
CA GLU A 44 -4.27 8.40 10.52
C GLU A 44 -3.16 7.42 10.08
N GLY A 45 -3.44 6.11 10.13
CA GLY A 45 -2.53 5.05 9.69
C GLY A 45 -1.66 4.45 10.79
N GLY A 46 -1.42 5.14 11.90
CA GLY A 46 -0.41 4.75 12.89
C GLY A 46 -0.71 3.52 13.76
N CYS A 47 -1.98 3.11 13.91
CA CYS A 47 -2.33 2.03 14.87
C CYS A 47 -2.40 0.61 14.28
N GLY A 48 -2.54 0.47 12.96
CA GLY A 48 -2.70 -0.83 12.28
C GLY A 48 -4.01 -1.60 12.51
N ALA A 49 -4.94 -1.12 13.34
CA ALA A 49 -6.19 -1.85 13.62
C ALA A 49 -7.12 -2.00 12.40
N CYS A 50 -6.89 -1.17 11.36
CA CYS A 50 -7.63 -1.16 10.10
C CYS A 50 -6.95 -1.91 8.96
N ILE A 51 -5.90 -2.70 9.24
CA ILE A 51 -5.14 -3.38 8.18
C ILE A 51 -6.02 -4.44 7.49
N VAL A 52 -5.97 -4.41 6.17
CA VAL A 52 -6.51 -5.43 5.26
C VAL A 52 -5.38 -5.90 4.34
N SER A 53 -5.50 -7.10 3.78
CA SER A 53 -4.59 -7.59 2.75
C SER A 53 -5.14 -7.20 1.38
N VAL A 54 -4.30 -6.66 0.50
CA VAL A 54 -4.71 -6.25 -0.84
C VAL A 54 -3.77 -6.78 -1.91
N VAL A 55 -4.34 -7.32 -2.99
CA VAL A 55 -3.64 -7.57 -4.25
C VAL A 55 -4.08 -6.45 -5.22
N LYS A 56 -3.14 -5.59 -5.61
CA LYS A 56 -3.44 -4.39 -6.43
C LYS A 56 -3.41 -4.67 -7.93
N CYS A 57 -2.69 -5.72 -8.33
CA CYS A 57 -2.59 -6.17 -9.71
C CYS A 57 -2.66 -7.71 -9.72
N PRO A 58 -3.35 -8.33 -10.69
CA PRO A 58 -3.35 -9.78 -10.84
C PRO A 58 -1.92 -10.34 -10.86
N GLY A 59 -1.66 -11.39 -10.07
CA GLY A 59 -0.35 -12.02 -9.95
C GLY A 59 0.68 -11.28 -9.07
N SER A 60 0.33 -10.13 -8.47
CA SER A 60 1.17 -9.48 -7.46
C SER A 60 0.97 -10.11 -6.08
N ASN A 61 2.01 -10.06 -5.25
CA ASN A 61 1.94 -10.51 -3.87
C ASN A 61 0.94 -9.64 -3.08
N PRO A 62 0.24 -10.22 -2.10
CA PRO A 62 -0.60 -9.46 -1.19
C PRO A 62 0.24 -8.45 -0.39
N GLU A 63 -0.32 -7.26 -0.17
CA GLU A 63 0.29 -6.21 0.63
C GLU A 63 -0.62 -5.82 1.79
N ALA A 64 -0.04 -5.63 2.98
CA ALA A 64 -0.76 -5.06 4.11
C ALA A 64 -1.03 -3.58 3.88
N VAL A 65 -2.28 -3.14 4.05
CA VAL A 65 -2.69 -1.75 3.79
C VAL A 65 -3.62 -1.21 4.88
N ASN A 66 -3.38 0.03 5.33
CA ASN A 66 -4.29 0.74 6.22
C ASN A 66 -5.53 1.22 5.47
N SER A 67 -6.63 0.47 5.56
CA SER A 67 -7.89 0.79 4.87
C SER A 67 -8.50 2.15 5.26
N CYS A 68 -8.11 2.76 6.39
CA CYS A 68 -8.56 4.10 6.77
C CYS A 68 -7.96 5.23 5.93
N LEU A 69 -6.83 5.00 5.27
CA LEU A 69 -6.17 5.99 4.42
C LEU A 69 -6.63 5.90 2.95
N VAL A 70 -7.04 4.71 2.53
CA VAL A 70 -7.45 4.43 1.15
C VAL A 70 -8.82 5.01 0.86
N SER A 71 -8.93 5.82 -0.21
CA SER A 71 -10.23 6.19 -0.79
C SER A 71 -10.84 4.96 -1.46
N VAL A 72 -12.13 4.70 -1.24
CA VAL A 72 -12.79 3.56 -1.88
C VAL A 72 -12.76 3.65 -3.42
N THR A 73 -12.74 4.87 -3.97
CA THR A 73 -12.64 5.11 -5.42
C THR A 73 -11.25 4.77 -5.98
N SER A 74 -10.22 4.64 -5.14
CA SER A 74 -8.87 4.26 -5.58
C SER A 74 -8.66 2.75 -5.67
N CYS A 75 -9.68 1.95 -5.34
CA CYS A 75 -9.58 0.49 -5.29
C CYS A 75 -9.79 -0.19 -6.64
N GLN A 76 -9.84 0.52 -7.77
CA GLN A 76 -10.09 -0.07 -9.09
C GLN A 76 -9.19 -1.27 -9.36
N GLY A 77 -9.82 -2.43 -9.58
CA GLY A 77 -9.15 -3.70 -9.86
C GLY A 77 -8.46 -4.35 -8.66
N TRP A 78 -8.61 -3.82 -7.44
CA TRP A 78 -8.03 -4.42 -6.24
C TRP A 78 -8.82 -5.65 -5.81
N GLU A 79 -8.11 -6.61 -5.24
CA GLU A 79 -8.69 -7.72 -4.49
C GLU A 79 -8.37 -7.54 -3.00
N VAL A 80 -9.39 -7.21 -2.22
CA VAL A 80 -9.30 -6.94 -0.78
C VAL A 80 -9.71 -8.18 -0.01
N THR A 81 -8.85 -8.64 0.89
CA THR A 81 -9.16 -9.70 1.85
C THR A 81 -9.25 -9.13 3.26
N THR A 82 -10.34 -9.43 3.96
CA THR A 82 -10.58 -9.02 5.35
C THR A 82 -10.50 -10.20 6.32
N ILE A 83 -10.48 -9.89 7.62
CA ILE A 83 -10.35 -10.90 8.69
C ILE A 83 -11.47 -11.96 8.65
N GLU A 84 -12.67 -11.58 8.20
CA GLU A 84 -13.83 -12.46 8.10
C GLU A 84 -13.64 -13.57 7.06
N HIS A 85 -12.90 -13.28 5.99
CA HIS A 85 -12.60 -14.25 4.93
C HIS A 85 -11.48 -15.20 5.34
N VAL A 86 -10.46 -14.70 6.03
CA VAL A 86 -9.33 -15.49 6.52
C VAL A 86 -9.79 -16.67 7.39
N GLY A 87 -10.77 -16.45 8.27
CA GLY A 87 -11.37 -17.53 9.05
C GLY A 87 -12.41 -17.02 10.04
N ASN A 88 -13.38 -17.87 10.37
CA ASN A 88 -14.50 -17.52 11.25
C ASN A 88 -15.17 -18.77 11.85
N ARG A 89 -16.15 -18.58 12.73
CA ARG A 89 -16.87 -19.67 13.41
C ARG A 89 -17.61 -20.65 12.47
N LEU A 90 -17.96 -20.22 11.26
CA LEU A 90 -18.71 -21.04 10.31
C LEU A 90 -17.79 -21.88 9.43
N LYS A 91 -16.65 -21.32 9.02
CA LYS A 91 -15.69 -21.96 8.09
C LYS A 91 -14.48 -22.61 8.79
N GLY A 92 -14.30 -22.34 10.08
CA GLY A 92 -13.07 -22.65 10.79
C GLY A 92 -12.14 -21.45 10.86
N TYR A 93 -11.29 -21.42 11.88
CA TYR A 93 -10.31 -20.36 12.09
C TYR A 93 -8.98 -20.69 11.40
N HIS A 94 -8.38 -19.69 10.77
CA HIS A 94 -7.06 -19.81 10.16
C HIS A 94 -5.98 -20.10 11.21
N PRO A 95 -4.90 -20.84 10.89
CA PRO A 95 -3.78 -21.07 11.82
C PRO A 95 -3.22 -19.80 12.47
N LEU A 96 -3.18 -18.67 11.75
CA LEU A 96 -2.81 -17.37 12.32
C LEU A 96 -3.75 -16.92 13.46
N GLN A 97 -5.06 -17.12 13.30
CA GLN A 97 -6.06 -16.72 14.29
C GLN A 97 -5.99 -17.63 15.53
N THR A 98 -5.90 -18.94 15.32
CA THR A 98 -5.80 -19.93 16.42
C THR A 98 -4.49 -19.80 17.16
N THR A 99 -3.37 -19.59 16.47
CA THR A 99 -2.04 -19.43 17.08
C THR A 99 -1.95 -18.15 17.90
N LEU A 100 -2.50 -17.03 17.40
CA LEU A 100 -2.55 -15.78 18.16
C LEU A 100 -3.38 -15.93 19.43
N ALA A 101 -4.56 -16.58 19.34
CA ALA A 101 -5.43 -16.80 20.48
C ALA A 101 -4.81 -17.78 21.51
N GLY A 102 -4.31 -18.93 21.05
CA GLY A 102 -3.72 -19.99 21.88
C GLY A 102 -2.42 -19.57 22.57
N SER A 103 -1.70 -18.60 22.01
CA SER A 103 -0.47 -18.05 22.62
C SER A 103 -0.74 -16.86 23.56
N ASN A 104 -1.99 -16.60 23.93
CA ASN A 104 -2.39 -15.42 24.72
C ASN A 104 -2.02 -14.07 24.06
N GLY A 105 -1.90 -14.05 22.73
CA GLY A 105 -1.59 -12.86 21.94
C GLY A 105 -2.78 -11.91 21.76
N SER A 106 -3.94 -12.23 22.35
CA SER A 106 -5.14 -11.40 22.31
C SER A 106 -5.77 -11.26 23.69
N GLN A 107 -5.87 -10.02 24.19
CA GLN A 107 -6.59 -9.69 25.43
C GLN A 107 -7.92 -8.98 25.11
N CYS A 108 -7.92 -7.64 24.97
CA CYS A 108 -9.13 -6.89 24.62
C CYS A 108 -9.67 -7.21 23.22
N GLY A 109 -8.85 -7.82 22.36
CA GLY A 109 -9.22 -8.27 21.02
C GLY A 109 -9.31 -7.19 19.94
N TYR A 110 -9.24 -5.90 20.29
CA TYR A 110 -9.49 -4.82 19.32
C TYR A 110 -8.45 -4.75 18.20
N CYS A 111 -7.17 -4.91 18.53
CA CYS A 111 -6.09 -4.88 17.54
C CYS A 111 -5.86 -6.23 16.84
N SER A 112 -6.42 -7.33 17.36
CA SER A 112 -6.17 -8.71 16.90
C SER A 112 -6.44 -8.94 15.41
N PRO A 113 -7.53 -8.39 14.81
CA PRO A 113 -7.73 -8.47 13.37
C PRO A 113 -6.57 -7.88 12.57
N GLY A 114 -6.09 -6.69 12.95
CA GLY A 114 -4.98 -6.04 12.26
C GLY A 114 -3.70 -6.86 12.33
N TRP A 115 -3.41 -7.49 13.48
CA TRP A 115 -2.27 -8.38 13.65
C TRP A 115 -2.30 -9.59 12.72
N VAL A 116 -3.46 -10.26 12.63
CA VAL A 116 -3.66 -11.39 11.73
C VAL A 116 -3.54 -10.96 10.27
N MET A 117 -4.12 -9.82 9.89
CA MET A 117 -4.06 -9.36 8.50
C MET A 117 -2.65 -8.92 8.07
N SER A 118 -1.87 -8.30 8.96
CA SER A 118 -0.45 -8.00 8.69
C SER A 118 0.36 -9.26 8.41
N MET A 119 0.14 -10.31 9.21
CA MET A 119 0.80 -11.61 8.99
C MET A 119 0.30 -12.32 7.75
N TYR A 120 -1.01 -12.31 7.51
CA TYR A 120 -1.63 -12.95 6.35
C TYR A 120 -1.06 -12.39 5.03
N SER A 121 -0.77 -11.08 5.00
CA SER A 121 -0.17 -10.42 3.84
C SER A 121 1.28 -10.81 3.57
N LEU A 122 1.94 -11.55 4.48
CA LEU A 122 3.32 -12.02 4.32
C LEU A 122 3.44 -13.53 4.06
N LEU A 123 2.39 -14.33 4.28
CA LEU A 123 2.53 -15.78 4.37
C LEU A 123 3.13 -16.41 3.11
N ASP A 124 2.74 -15.92 1.92
CA ASP A 124 3.19 -16.47 0.65
C ASP A 124 4.69 -16.25 0.40
N SER A 125 5.31 -15.26 1.07
CA SER A 125 6.72 -14.92 0.89
C SER A 125 7.68 -15.71 1.80
N LYS A 126 7.19 -16.68 2.60
CA LYS A 126 8.00 -17.46 3.57
C LYS A 126 8.92 -16.56 4.43
N PRO A 127 8.35 -15.59 5.17
CA PRO A 127 9.10 -14.51 5.78
C PRO A 127 10.04 -15.03 6.88
N THR A 128 11.15 -14.33 7.09
CA THR A 128 12.04 -14.51 8.24
C THR A 128 11.43 -13.90 9.51
N MET A 129 11.98 -14.23 10.68
CA MET A 129 11.55 -13.64 11.95
C MET A 129 11.69 -12.11 11.93
N LEU A 130 12.75 -11.59 11.32
CA LEU A 130 12.99 -10.15 11.18
C LEU A 130 11.94 -9.48 10.29
N GLU A 131 11.56 -10.11 9.17
CA GLU A 131 10.51 -9.58 8.28
C GLU A 131 9.14 -9.58 8.96
N ILE A 132 8.86 -10.61 9.76
CA ILE A 132 7.66 -10.68 10.61
C ILE A 132 7.67 -9.51 11.59
N GLU A 133 8.74 -9.32 12.36
CA GLU A 133 8.84 -8.22 13.33
C GLU A 133 8.67 -6.85 12.64
N ARG A 134 9.29 -6.65 11.47
CA ARG A 134 9.16 -5.44 10.66
C ARG A 134 7.73 -5.21 10.19
N SER A 135 6.99 -6.23 9.75
CA SER A 135 5.59 -6.09 9.35
C SER A 135 4.69 -5.75 10.52
N LEU A 136 4.92 -6.40 11.66
CA LEU A 136 4.22 -6.20 12.92
C LEU A 136 4.42 -4.78 13.50
N SER A 137 5.46 -4.04 13.09
CA SER A 137 5.63 -2.61 13.42
C SER A 137 4.46 -1.73 12.94
N SER A 138 3.64 -2.22 12.01
CA SER A 138 2.45 -1.52 11.52
C SER A 138 1.29 -1.48 12.52
N ASN A 139 1.41 -2.15 13.67
CA ASN A 139 0.32 -2.40 14.59
C ASN A 139 0.67 -2.00 16.03
N ILE A 140 -0.29 -1.40 16.73
CA ILE A 140 -0.15 -1.00 18.13
C ILE A 140 -1.05 -1.89 19.02
N CYS A 141 -0.48 -2.39 20.12
CA CYS A 141 -1.25 -3.07 21.16
C CYS A 141 -0.97 -2.43 22.52
N ARG A 142 -2.03 -2.06 23.24
CA ARG A 142 -1.91 -1.48 24.59
C ARG A 142 -2.00 -2.50 25.72
N CYS A 143 -2.36 -3.75 25.42
CA CYS A 143 -2.74 -4.74 26.42
C CYS A 143 -1.67 -5.83 26.63
N THR A 144 -1.15 -6.41 25.53
CA THR A 144 -0.36 -7.66 25.60
C THR A 144 1.11 -7.45 25.93
N GLY A 145 1.63 -6.23 25.76
CA GLY A 145 3.06 -5.96 25.80
C GLY A 145 3.85 -6.65 24.67
N TYR A 146 3.18 -6.97 23.56
CA TYR A 146 3.72 -7.52 22.30
C TYR A 146 4.35 -8.93 22.36
N ARG A 147 5.01 -9.30 23.46
CA ARG A 147 5.71 -10.59 23.60
C ARG A 147 4.88 -11.81 23.14
N PRO A 148 3.66 -12.05 23.63
CA PRO A 148 2.88 -13.22 23.21
C PRO A 148 2.45 -13.17 21.73
N ILE A 149 2.39 -11.98 21.11
CA ILE A 149 2.09 -11.82 19.68
C ILE A 149 3.31 -12.23 18.84
N LEU A 150 4.51 -11.78 19.24
CA LEU A 150 5.76 -12.14 18.58
C LEU A 150 6.06 -13.64 18.72
N GLU A 151 5.85 -14.21 19.92
CA GLU A 151 6.00 -15.65 20.16
C GLU A 151 5.01 -16.49 19.36
N ALA A 152 3.80 -15.98 19.13
CA ALA A 152 2.81 -16.63 18.28
C ALA A 152 3.28 -16.66 16.82
N PHE A 153 3.68 -15.50 16.29
CA PHE A 153 3.90 -15.35 14.86
C PHE A 153 5.29 -15.75 14.38
N ARG A 154 6.32 -15.74 15.24
CA ARG A 154 7.66 -16.25 14.87
C ARG A 154 7.63 -17.71 14.40
N ARG A 155 6.62 -18.48 14.80
CA ARG A 155 6.41 -19.89 14.38
C ARG A 155 6.16 -20.04 12.88
N PHE A 156 5.71 -18.97 12.22
CA PHE A 156 5.49 -18.94 10.77
C PHE A 156 6.75 -18.45 10.01
N ALA A 157 7.84 -18.19 10.72
CA ALA A 157 9.09 -17.76 10.10
C ALA A 157 9.83 -18.92 9.44
N SER A 158 10.50 -18.66 8.32
CA SER A 158 11.33 -19.65 7.61
C SER A 158 12.61 -20.03 8.38
N ASP A 159 13.09 -19.15 9.26
CA ASP A 159 14.31 -19.28 10.08
C ASP A 159 14.01 -19.54 11.57
N CYS A 160 12.78 -19.93 11.92
CA CYS A 160 12.43 -20.27 13.30
C CYS A 160 13.18 -21.54 13.77
N PRO A 161 13.87 -21.53 14.93
CA PRO A 161 14.49 -22.73 15.50
C PRO A 161 13.46 -23.85 15.75
N ASP A 162 13.86 -25.10 15.52
CA ASP A 162 12.98 -26.29 15.48
C ASP A 162 12.23 -26.60 16.79
N GLU A 163 12.52 -25.93 17.90
CA GLU A 163 11.81 -26.11 19.18
C GLU A 163 10.37 -25.52 19.20
N ALA A 164 9.90 -24.96 18.08
CA ALA A 164 8.56 -24.35 17.99
C ALA A 164 7.75 -24.72 16.74
N LYS A 165 8.11 -25.81 16.03
CA LYS A 165 7.16 -26.42 15.08
C LYS A 165 6.15 -27.25 15.85
N LEU A 166 5.05 -26.62 16.26
CA LEU A 166 3.86 -27.39 16.62
C LEU A 166 3.35 -28.05 15.35
N ALA A 167 3.52 -29.36 15.24
CA ALA A 167 2.59 -30.16 14.45
C ALA A 167 1.25 -30.12 15.20
N ASP A 168 0.19 -29.69 14.52
CA ASP A 168 -1.16 -29.70 15.08
C ASP A 168 -1.58 -31.16 15.32
N ILE A 169 -2.40 -31.42 16.35
CA ILE A 169 -2.88 -32.80 16.63
C ILE A 169 -3.76 -33.33 15.48
N GLU A 170 -4.30 -32.42 14.65
CA GLU A 170 -5.06 -32.66 13.42
C GLU A 170 -4.17 -32.96 12.20
N ASP A 171 -2.87 -32.62 12.24
CA ASP A 171 -1.90 -32.84 11.14
C ASP A 171 -1.42 -34.30 11.05
N LEU A 172 -1.91 -35.19 11.92
CA LEU A 172 -1.60 -36.63 11.92
C LEU A 172 -2.54 -37.47 11.03
N ASN A 173 -3.22 -36.89 10.04
CA ASN A 173 -4.02 -37.68 9.08
C ASN A 173 -3.68 -37.41 7.61
N LEU A 174 -2.91 -38.35 7.06
CA LEU A 174 -2.67 -38.60 5.63
C LEU A 174 -3.99 -38.67 4.82
N CYS A 175 -3.96 -38.07 3.62
CA CYS A 175 -4.97 -38.28 2.58
C CYS A 175 -5.26 -39.78 2.37
N LYS A 176 -6.50 -40.20 2.64
CA LYS A 176 -6.92 -41.61 2.54
C LYS A 176 -7.24 -42.11 1.13
N LYS A 177 -6.90 -41.38 0.05
CA LYS A 177 -7.19 -41.89 -1.32
C LYS A 177 -6.13 -41.78 -2.41
N THR A 178 -5.02 -41.03 -2.29
CA THR A 178 -4.00 -41.05 -3.37
C THR A 178 -2.52 -40.93 -2.99
N LYS A 179 -2.13 -40.52 -1.77
CA LYS A 179 -0.70 -40.44 -1.34
C LYS A 179 0.27 -39.71 -2.31
N GLU A 180 -0.21 -38.84 -3.19
CA GLU A 180 0.63 -38.01 -4.05
C GLU A 180 0.54 -36.53 -3.65
N THR A 181 1.66 -35.83 -3.74
CA THR A 181 1.75 -34.37 -3.61
C THR A 181 0.99 -33.71 -4.76
N CYS A 182 0.19 -32.69 -4.45
CA CYS A 182 -0.39 -31.80 -5.46
C CYS A 182 0.74 -31.03 -6.17
N LEU A 183 1.28 -31.62 -7.24
CA LEU A 183 2.10 -30.93 -8.23
C LEU A 183 1.16 -30.10 -9.09
N LYS A 184 0.85 -28.90 -8.63
CA LYS A 184 0.52 -27.80 -9.55
C LYS A 184 1.83 -27.08 -9.81
N GLU A 185 2.39 -27.28 -11.00
CA GLU A 185 3.40 -26.38 -11.52
C GLU A 185 2.75 -24.98 -11.59
N CYS A 186 3.30 -24.04 -10.85
CA CYS A 186 3.10 -22.63 -11.15
C CYS A 186 3.85 -22.38 -12.46
N ASP A 187 3.12 -22.14 -13.53
CA ASP A 187 3.71 -21.70 -14.78
C ASP A 187 4.28 -20.29 -14.55
N ASP A 188 5.57 -20.21 -14.23
CA ASP A 188 6.34 -18.97 -14.10
C ASP A 188 6.61 -18.30 -15.47
N ARG A 189 5.76 -18.58 -16.47
CA ARG A 189 5.80 -17.95 -17.79
C ARG A 189 4.46 -17.40 -18.23
N GLU A 190 3.92 -16.49 -17.43
CA GLU A 190 3.14 -15.38 -17.98
C GLU A 190 3.76 -14.05 -17.54
N TRP A 191 4.75 -13.60 -18.32
CA TRP A 191 4.98 -12.18 -18.47
C TRP A 191 3.71 -11.61 -19.10
N CYS A 192 2.83 -11.06 -18.26
CA CYS A 192 1.68 -10.31 -18.73
C CYS A 192 2.16 -9.07 -19.49
N ILE A 193 2.25 -9.20 -20.81
CA ILE A 193 1.75 -8.15 -21.69
C ILE A 193 0.30 -7.97 -21.25
N VAL A 194 0.02 -6.85 -20.59
CA VAL A 194 -1.34 -6.32 -20.53
C VAL A 194 -1.87 -6.43 -21.95
N SER A 195 -2.88 -7.28 -22.17
CA SER A 195 -3.55 -7.37 -23.44
C SER A 195 -3.90 -5.96 -23.88
N LYS A 196 -3.47 -5.58 -25.08
CA LYS A 196 -3.61 -4.22 -25.64
C LYS A 196 -5.05 -3.79 -25.88
N ASP A 197 -6.04 -4.50 -25.35
CA ASP A 197 -7.46 -4.38 -25.67
C ASP A 197 -8.31 -3.90 -24.48
N ALA A 198 -7.73 -3.11 -23.59
CA ALA A 198 -8.48 -2.23 -22.70
C ALA A 198 -7.78 -0.87 -22.61
N LEU A 199 -7.81 -0.10 -23.71
CA LEU A 199 -7.74 1.36 -23.62
C LEU A 199 -9.02 1.82 -22.90
N GLU A 200 -9.06 1.68 -21.58
CA GLU A 200 -10.12 2.27 -20.76
C GLU A 200 -9.98 3.80 -20.85
N ASP A 201 -11.05 4.46 -21.28
CA ASP A 201 -11.21 5.90 -21.20
C ASP A 201 -11.04 6.41 -19.76
N ILE A 202 -10.76 7.70 -19.62
CA ILE A 202 -10.73 8.38 -18.31
C ILE A 202 -12.07 8.13 -17.59
N VAL A 203 -12.02 7.42 -16.47
CA VAL A 203 -13.20 7.12 -15.64
C VAL A 203 -13.59 8.41 -14.90
N ARG A 204 -14.81 8.92 -15.09
CA ARG A 204 -15.29 10.14 -14.44
C ARG A 204 -16.49 9.87 -13.53
N ILE A 205 -16.31 10.12 -12.24
CA ILE A 205 -17.36 9.95 -11.23
C ILE A 205 -17.71 11.29 -10.60
N LYS A 206 -19.00 11.65 -10.63
CA LYS A 206 -19.55 12.73 -9.81
C LYS A 206 -19.94 12.14 -8.45
N LEU A 207 -19.16 12.47 -7.42
CA LEU A 207 -19.34 11.96 -6.07
C LEU A 207 -20.57 12.57 -5.39
N LYS A 208 -21.05 11.90 -4.33
CA LYS A 208 -22.24 12.29 -3.56
C LYS A 208 -22.16 13.70 -2.99
N ASP A 209 -20.96 14.13 -2.62
CA ASP A 209 -20.66 15.45 -2.07
C ASP A 209 -20.43 16.52 -3.17
N GLY A 210 -20.67 16.18 -4.45
CA GLY A 210 -20.54 17.10 -5.58
C GLY A 210 -19.15 17.23 -6.17
N ARG A 211 -18.11 16.60 -5.59
CA ARG A 211 -16.75 16.60 -6.15
C ARG A 211 -16.68 15.73 -7.41
N GLN A 212 -15.71 16.02 -8.26
CA GLN A 212 -15.43 15.27 -9.48
C GLN A 212 -14.19 14.42 -9.26
N TRP A 213 -14.32 13.10 -9.39
CA TRP A 213 -13.21 12.17 -9.33
C TRP A 213 -12.90 11.65 -10.72
N PHE A 214 -11.61 11.58 -11.05
CA PHE A 214 -11.09 11.11 -12.33
C PHE A 214 -10.06 10.01 -12.12
N GLY A 215 -10.30 8.82 -12.68
CA GLY A 215 -9.31 7.76 -12.76
C GLY A 215 -8.54 7.88 -14.07
N VAL A 216 -7.24 8.16 -14.00
CA VAL A 216 -6.40 8.36 -15.19
C VAL A 216 -5.37 7.23 -15.37
N LEU A 217 -4.95 7.01 -16.61
CA LEU A 217 -3.98 5.96 -16.96
C LEU A 217 -2.67 6.52 -17.48
N THR A 218 -2.66 7.73 -18.03
CA THR A 218 -1.46 8.37 -18.56
C THR A 218 -1.21 9.73 -17.96
N VAL A 219 0.04 10.20 -18.03
CA VAL A 219 0.39 11.58 -17.68
C VAL A 219 -0.36 12.59 -18.57
N ALA A 220 -0.62 12.23 -19.83
CA ALA A 220 -1.38 13.09 -20.75
C ALA A 220 -2.82 13.32 -20.26
N ASP A 221 -3.45 12.29 -19.69
CA ASP A 221 -4.81 12.38 -19.14
C ASP A 221 -4.91 13.37 -17.99
N ILE A 222 -3.89 13.42 -17.11
CA ILE A 222 -3.82 14.42 -16.04
C ILE A 222 -3.93 15.83 -16.63
N PHE A 223 -3.11 16.13 -17.65
CA PHE A 223 -3.14 17.44 -18.30
C PHE A 223 -4.42 17.67 -19.10
N ASN A 224 -5.05 16.63 -19.66
CA ASN A 224 -6.35 16.73 -20.31
C ASN A 224 -7.44 17.16 -19.32
N VAL A 225 -7.50 16.51 -18.15
CA VAL A 225 -8.44 16.86 -17.08
C VAL A 225 -8.20 18.29 -16.60
N LEU A 226 -6.96 18.67 -16.33
CA LEU A 226 -6.63 20.03 -15.86
C LEU A 226 -6.92 21.12 -16.89
N ARG A 227 -6.79 20.83 -18.19
CA ARG A 227 -7.17 21.77 -19.27
C ARG A 227 -8.68 21.95 -19.37
N LYS A 228 -9.44 20.87 -19.21
CA LYS A 228 -10.90 20.86 -19.37
C LYS A 228 -11.63 21.41 -18.13
N GLU A 229 -11.26 20.92 -16.96
CA GLU A 229 -11.96 21.23 -15.71
C GLU A 229 -11.32 22.43 -14.99
N GLY A 230 -10.08 22.79 -15.30
CA GLY A 230 -9.35 23.92 -14.72
C GLY A 230 -8.39 23.51 -13.60
N ARG A 231 -7.50 24.45 -13.24
CA ARG A 231 -6.33 24.21 -12.37
C ARG A 231 -6.42 24.84 -10.97
N TYR A 232 -7.54 25.46 -10.64
CA TYR A 232 -7.68 26.28 -9.41
C TYR A 232 -8.01 25.47 -8.15
N SER A 233 -8.65 24.30 -8.28
CA SER A 233 -9.06 23.46 -7.15
C SER A 233 -8.99 22.00 -7.56
N TYR A 234 -7.79 21.42 -7.45
CA TYR A 234 -7.53 20.02 -7.75
C TYR A 234 -6.55 19.39 -6.76
N MET A 235 -6.60 18.07 -6.65
CA MET A 235 -5.59 17.26 -5.95
C MET A 235 -5.28 16.03 -6.79
N LEU A 236 -3.98 15.72 -6.92
CA LEU A 236 -3.53 14.42 -7.42
C LEU A 236 -3.53 13.44 -6.24
N VAL A 237 -4.22 12.33 -6.39
CA VAL A 237 -4.37 11.31 -5.35
C VAL A 237 -3.61 10.05 -5.78
N ALA A 238 -2.77 9.53 -4.90
CA ALA A 238 -2.13 8.23 -5.03
C ALA A 238 -2.40 7.42 -3.76
N GLY A 239 -1.41 7.29 -2.87
CA GLY A 239 -1.58 6.56 -1.60
C GLY A 239 -2.46 7.23 -0.55
N ASN A 240 -2.76 8.53 -0.71
CA ASN A 240 -3.52 9.35 0.23
C ASN A 240 -2.99 9.34 1.70
N THR A 241 -1.75 8.90 1.94
CA THR A 241 -1.20 8.72 3.29
C THR A 241 -0.84 10.03 3.98
N GLY A 242 -0.64 11.12 3.22
CA GLY A 242 -0.35 12.45 3.77
C GLY A 242 -1.44 12.97 4.70
N ARG A 243 -2.69 12.52 4.55
CA ARG A 243 -3.80 12.88 5.45
C ARG A 243 -3.59 12.45 6.90
N GLY A 244 -2.76 11.42 7.12
CA GLY A 244 -2.43 10.94 8.47
C GLY A 244 -1.46 11.86 9.21
N VAL A 245 -0.75 12.72 8.49
CA VAL A 245 0.15 13.72 9.09
C VAL A 245 -0.51 15.10 9.08
N ILE A 246 -1.11 15.47 7.95
CA ILE A 246 -1.81 16.73 7.76
C ILE A 246 -3.25 16.41 7.36
N PRO A 247 -4.21 16.49 8.30
CA PRO A 247 -5.60 16.17 8.01
C PRO A 247 -6.16 17.00 6.85
N ILE A 248 -6.85 16.33 5.93
CA ILE A 248 -7.60 17.00 4.86
C ILE A 248 -8.94 17.41 5.45
N ILE A 249 -9.09 18.71 5.72
CA ILE A 249 -10.34 19.28 6.26
C ILE A 249 -11.43 19.26 5.19
N GLU A 250 -11.07 19.66 3.96
CA GLU A 250 -11.97 19.65 2.82
C GLU A 250 -11.21 19.24 1.56
N TYR A 251 -11.78 18.30 0.80
CA TYR A 251 -11.23 17.91 -0.50
C TYR A 251 -11.55 18.98 -1.56
N PRO A 252 -10.60 19.27 -2.46
CA PRO A 252 -10.84 20.19 -3.58
C PRO A 252 -11.89 19.64 -4.54
N ARG A 253 -12.38 20.52 -5.42
CA ARG A 253 -13.45 20.19 -6.37
C ARG A 253 -13.10 19.02 -7.28
N ILE A 254 -11.83 18.91 -7.70
CA ILE A 254 -11.34 17.91 -8.63
C ILE A 254 -10.35 16.98 -7.91
N LEU A 255 -10.57 15.68 -8.01
CA LEU A 255 -9.65 14.64 -7.55
C LEU A 255 -9.20 13.83 -8.76
N ILE A 256 -7.89 13.73 -8.97
CA ILE A 256 -7.31 12.97 -10.09
C ILE A 256 -6.50 11.83 -9.49
N ASP A 257 -7.00 10.62 -9.60
CA ASP A 257 -6.31 9.42 -9.15
C ASP A 257 -5.23 9.01 -10.14
N VAL A 258 -3.97 9.16 -9.72
CA VAL A 258 -2.78 8.86 -10.50
C VAL A 258 -2.16 7.50 -10.15
N SER A 259 -2.80 6.71 -9.29
CA SER A 259 -2.27 5.43 -8.81
C SER A 259 -2.07 4.41 -9.93
N ARG A 260 -2.79 4.52 -11.05
CA ARG A 260 -2.69 3.63 -12.22
C ARG A 260 -1.78 4.16 -13.34
N VAL A 261 -1.21 5.37 -13.18
CA VAL A 261 -0.35 5.99 -14.20
C VAL A 261 1.02 5.31 -14.22
N THR A 262 1.29 4.53 -15.26
CA THR A 262 2.50 3.72 -15.36
C THR A 262 3.74 4.54 -15.65
N GLU A 263 3.64 5.68 -16.35
CA GLU A 263 4.81 6.54 -16.63
C GLU A 263 5.36 7.24 -15.37
N LEU A 264 4.58 7.27 -14.29
CA LEU A 264 5.01 7.75 -12.97
C LEU A 264 5.67 6.64 -12.14
N LYS A 265 5.79 5.42 -12.66
CA LYS A 265 6.35 4.26 -11.95
C LYS A 265 7.55 3.69 -12.70
N GLY A 266 8.30 2.82 -12.03
CA GLY A 266 9.48 2.16 -12.58
C GLY A 266 10.76 2.96 -12.34
N TYR A 267 11.87 2.43 -12.85
CA TYR A 267 13.18 3.03 -12.70
C TYR A 267 14.08 2.70 -13.90
N LEU A 268 15.08 3.54 -14.13
CA LEU A 268 16.13 3.38 -15.12
C LEU A 268 17.46 3.60 -14.43
N VAL A 269 18.44 2.75 -14.72
CA VAL A 269 19.81 2.88 -14.21
C VAL A 269 20.73 3.11 -15.41
N ASP A 270 21.45 4.22 -15.38
CA ASP A 270 22.53 4.53 -16.30
C ASP A 270 23.67 5.19 -15.50
N GLN A 271 24.09 6.42 -15.84
CA GLN A 271 24.99 7.21 -14.98
C GLN A 271 24.35 7.61 -13.65
N ASN A 272 23.02 7.75 -13.63
CA ASN A 272 22.22 8.10 -12.46
C ASN A 272 21.09 7.08 -12.31
N LEU A 273 20.48 7.03 -11.13
CA LEU A 273 19.27 6.26 -10.89
C LEU A 273 18.05 7.17 -11.09
N VAL A 274 17.27 6.93 -12.14
CA VAL A 274 16.01 7.66 -12.38
C VAL A 274 14.85 6.84 -11.87
N VAL A 275 14.07 7.35 -10.93
CA VAL A 275 12.89 6.68 -10.35
C VAL A 275 11.62 7.47 -10.66
N GLY A 276 10.58 6.77 -11.10
CA GLY A 276 9.25 7.33 -11.30
C GLY A 276 8.68 7.86 -9.97
N ALA A 277 8.16 9.08 -9.98
CA ALA A 277 7.77 9.77 -8.75
C ALA A 277 6.53 9.18 -8.06
N GLY A 278 5.69 8.46 -8.79
CA GLY A 278 4.55 7.69 -8.30
C GLY A 278 4.92 6.33 -7.69
N THR A 279 6.21 5.97 -7.64
CA THR A 279 6.70 4.77 -6.97
C THR A 279 6.40 4.83 -5.47
N THR A 280 5.97 3.70 -4.89
CA THR A 280 5.73 3.59 -3.44
C THR A 280 7.04 3.55 -2.68
N LEU A 281 7.04 3.92 -1.40
CA LEU A 281 8.26 3.86 -0.58
C LEU A 281 8.76 2.42 -0.42
N THR A 282 7.86 1.43 -0.33
CA THR A 282 8.26 0.01 -0.34
C THR A 282 9.01 -0.35 -1.62
N LYS A 283 8.48 0.05 -2.79
CA LYS A 283 9.14 -0.26 -4.06
C LYS A 283 10.45 0.52 -4.24
N LEU A 284 10.53 1.74 -3.73
CA LEU A 284 11.78 2.51 -3.71
C LEU A 284 12.87 1.77 -2.92
N ARG A 285 12.54 1.20 -1.77
CA ARG A 285 13.48 0.40 -0.97
C ARG A 285 14.01 -0.81 -1.72
N GLU A 286 13.12 -1.57 -2.37
CA GLU A 286 13.52 -2.70 -3.21
C GLU A 286 14.46 -2.28 -4.36
N ILE A 287 14.18 -1.12 -4.97
CA ILE A 287 15.03 -0.56 -6.03
C ILE A 287 16.40 -0.15 -5.46
N MET A 288 16.43 0.57 -4.34
CA MET A 288 17.68 0.98 -3.69
C MET A 288 18.53 -0.21 -3.26
N GLU A 289 17.91 -1.24 -2.69
CA GLU A 289 18.60 -2.47 -2.30
C GLU A 289 19.15 -3.21 -3.52
N LYS A 290 18.38 -3.31 -4.60
CA LYS A 290 18.85 -3.96 -5.82
C LYS A 290 20.01 -3.19 -6.47
N VAL A 291 19.89 -1.87 -6.54
CA VAL A 291 20.86 -1.02 -7.27
C VAL A 291 22.11 -0.74 -6.44
N SER A 292 22.06 -0.85 -5.10
CA SER A 292 23.23 -0.67 -4.23
C SER A 292 24.37 -1.65 -4.51
N HIS A 293 24.05 -2.81 -5.10
CA HIS A 293 25.03 -3.83 -5.50
C HIS A 293 25.82 -3.46 -6.76
N SER A 294 25.41 -2.42 -7.49
CA SER A 294 26.10 -1.94 -8.68
C SER A 294 27.26 -1.00 -8.33
N GLU A 295 28.30 -0.99 -9.16
CA GLU A 295 29.40 -0.02 -9.04
C GLU A 295 28.86 1.41 -9.04
N ASN A 296 29.42 2.25 -8.16
CA ASN A 296 29.03 3.66 -7.92
C ASN A 296 27.71 3.90 -7.17
N PHE A 297 26.91 2.88 -6.86
CA PHE A 297 25.62 3.03 -6.18
C PHE A 297 25.57 2.50 -4.74
N ALA A 298 26.71 2.08 -4.18
CA ALA A 298 26.79 1.52 -2.82
C ALA A 298 26.19 2.41 -1.73
N TYR A 299 26.20 3.75 -1.92
CA TYR A 299 25.59 4.71 -1.00
C TYR A 299 24.07 4.49 -0.82
N LEU A 300 23.39 3.90 -1.82
CA LEU A 300 21.96 3.59 -1.75
C LEU A 300 21.60 2.62 -0.62
N SER A 301 22.53 1.75 -0.20
CA SER A 301 22.33 0.88 0.96
C SER A 301 22.10 1.69 2.23
N ALA A 302 22.94 2.71 2.47
CA ALA A 302 22.78 3.61 3.63
C ALA A 302 21.49 4.44 3.56
N LEU A 303 21.06 4.86 2.36
CA LEU A 303 19.76 5.53 2.19
C LEU A 303 18.60 4.56 2.47
N ASN A 304 18.71 3.31 2.02
CA ASN A 304 17.69 2.28 2.24
C ASN A 304 17.52 1.97 3.74
N ASP A 305 18.61 1.93 4.50
CA ASP A 305 18.59 1.75 5.95
C ASP A 305 17.84 2.87 6.66
N HIS A 306 18.05 4.12 6.24
CA HIS A 306 17.29 5.24 6.79
C HIS A 306 15.82 5.20 6.36
N LEU A 307 15.55 4.82 5.10
CA LEU A 307 14.20 4.71 4.57
C LEU A 307 13.37 3.64 5.28
N GLU A 308 14.00 2.61 5.84
CA GLU A 308 13.34 1.59 6.67
C GLU A 308 12.70 2.18 7.95
N LEU A 309 13.30 3.25 8.48
CA LEU A 309 12.80 3.98 9.66
C LEU A 309 11.65 4.93 9.33
N VAL A 310 11.39 5.20 8.05
CA VAL A 310 10.35 6.13 7.61
C VAL A 310 9.01 5.41 7.55
N ALA A 311 8.15 5.72 8.52
CA ALA A 311 6.84 5.08 8.73
C ALA A 311 6.94 3.55 8.92
N HIS A 312 5.83 2.84 8.77
CA HIS A 312 5.78 1.38 8.80
C HIS A 312 5.30 0.84 7.45
N ILE A 313 5.42 -0.48 7.24
CA ILE A 313 5.19 -1.14 5.95
C ILE A 313 3.83 -0.81 5.34
N ALA A 314 2.74 -0.87 6.13
CA ALA A 314 1.40 -0.58 5.61
C ALA A 314 1.21 0.86 5.07
N VAL A 315 1.94 1.84 5.63
CA VAL A 315 1.99 3.21 5.09
C VAL A 315 2.92 3.27 3.87
N ARG A 316 4.08 2.61 3.90
CA ARG A 316 5.04 2.59 2.77
C ARG A 316 4.49 1.89 1.52
N ASN A 317 3.61 0.91 1.68
CA ASN A 317 2.92 0.21 0.58
C ASN A 317 1.99 1.13 -0.22
N LEU A 318 1.58 2.27 0.34
CA LEU A 318 0.73 3.26 -0.32
C LEU A 318 1.45 4.57 -0.61
N GLY A 319 2.23 5.06 0.36
CA GLY A 319 2.91 6.35 0.29
C GLY A 319 3.85 6.40 -0.89
N THR A 320 3.71 7.43 -1.73
CA THR A 320 4.57 7.63 -2.90
C THR A 320 5.63 8.68 -2.63
N ILE A 321 6.69 8.64 -3.42
CA ILE A 321 7.77 9.62 -3.33
C ILE A 321 7.23 11.03 -3.63
N ALA A 322 6.46 11.19 -4.70
CA ALA A 322 5.80 12.43 -5.07
C ALA A 322 4.87 12.94 -3.97
N GLY A 323 4.07 12.06 -3.38
CA GLY A 323 3.14 12.44 -2.31
C GLY A 323 3.86 13.04 -1.12
N ASN A 324 4.99 12.45 -0.71
CA ASN A 324 5.80 12.95 0.40
C ASN A 324 6.46 14.31 0.07
N LEU A 325 7.11 14.42 -1.09
CA LEU A 325 7.76 15.67 -1.50
C LEU A 325 6.76 16.81 -1.72
N MET A 326 5.59 16.53 -2.31
CA MET A 326 4.54 17.52 -2.46
C MET A 326 3.95 17.98 -1.13
N LEU A 327 3.85 17.08 -0.15
CA LEU A 327 3.43 17.45 1.21
C LEU A 327 4.43 18.42 1.85
N LYS A 328 5.73 18.16 1.68
CA LYS A 328 6.80 19.07 2.13
C LYS A 328 6.74 20.42 1.41
N HIS A 329 6.45 20.41 0.11
CA HIS A 329 6.35 21.63 -0.69
C HIS A 329 5.17 22.50 -0.26
N GLN A 330 4.01 21.88 -0.02
CA GLN A 330 2.80 22.57 0.43
C GLN A 330 2.90 23.06 1.88
N ASN A 331 3.63 22.33 2.73
CA ASN A 331 3.82 22.69 4.12
C ASN A 331 5.29 22.55 4.55
N ASN A 332 5.99 23.68 4.59
CA ASN A 332 7.39 23.75 5.00
C ASN A 332 7.66 23.23 6.43
N LYS A 333 6.65 23.17 7.31
CA LYS A 333 6.80 22.61 8.67
C LYS A 333 6.79 21.08 8.70
N PHE A 334 6.37 20.41 7.63
CA PHE A 334 6.44 18.97 7.54
C PHE A 334 7.91 18.52 7.60
N ALA A 335 8.25 17.71 8.60
CA ALA A 335 9.56 17.09 8.71
C ALA A 335 9.58 15.84 7.81
N SER A 336 10.14 16.00 6.61
CA SER A 336 10.22 14.94 5.61
C SER A 336 11.62 14.36 5.61
N ASP A 337 11.78 13.13 6.11
CA ASP A 337 13.04 12.39 6.03
C ASP A 337 13.41 12.10 4.57
N ILE A 338 12.41 11.83 3.71
CA ILE A 338 12.61 11.62 2.27
C ILE A 338 13.24 12.85 1.60
N PHE A 339 12.73 14.05 1.91
CA PHE A 339 13.29 15.29 1.41
C PHE A 339 14.74 15.48 1.86
N VAL A 340 15.02 15.22 3.14
CA VAL A 340 16.38 15.35 3.69
C VAL A 340 17.35 14.36 3.03
N LEU A 341 16.94 13.10 2.88
CA LEU A 341 17.75 12.07 2.20
C LEU A 341 18.10 12.46 0.78
N PHE A 342 17.11 12.87 -0.03
CA PHE A 342 17.34 13.28 -1.41
C PHE A 342 18.12 14.58 -1.53
N GLN A 343 17.93 15.51 -0.61
CA GLN A 343 18.71 16.73 -0.59
C GLN A 343 20.18 16.46 -0.25
N ALA A 344 20.47 15.50 0.63
CA ALA A 344 21.84 15.15 1.02
C ALA A 344 22.68 14.60 -0.14
N ILE A 345 22.04 13.90 -1.07
CA ILE A 345 22.70 13.35 -2.27
C ILE A 345 22.60 14.27 -3.50
N GLY A 346 21.98 15.45 -3.36
CA GLY A 346 21.82 16.40 -4.48
C GLY A 346 20.84 15.93 -5.56
N ALA A 347 19.85 15.12 -5.22
CA ALA A 347 18.89 14.58 -6.18
C ALA A 347 18.13 15.71 -6.93
N GLN A 348 17.79 15.41 -8.17
CA GLN A 348 17.06 16.31 -9.06
C GLN A 348 15.65 15.80 -9.31
N ILE A 349 14.75 16.70 -9.70
CA ILE A 349 13.37 16.36 -10.01
C ILE A 349 12.99 16.85 -11.40
N THR A 350 12.20 16.04 -12.09
CA THR A 350 11.63 16.37 -13.40
C THR A 350 10.17 16.78 -13.22
N LEU A 351 9.85 18.00 -13.63
CA LEU A 351 8.49 18.55 -13.61
C LEU A 351 7.90 18.56 -15.03
N GLY A 352 6.82 17.79 -15.23
CA GLY A 352 6.25 17.61 -16.57
C GLY A 352 7.28 17.07 -17.59
N LYS A 353 7.11 17.41 -18.88
CA LYS A 353 8.02 16.96 -19.95
C LYS A 353 9.22 17.89 -20.19
N LYS A 354 9.38 18.99 -19.45
CA LYS A 354 10.28 20.10 -19.88
C LYS A 354 11.24 20.65 -18.83
N TYR A 355 11.02 20.46 -17.54
CA TYR A 355 11.83 21.14 -16.52
C TYR A 355 12.56 20.15 -15.62
N LEU A 356 13.89 20.20 -15.63
CA LEU A 356 14.76 19.55 -14.67
C LEU A 356 15.20 20.59 -13.64
N LEU A 357 14.95 20.33 -12.36
CA LEU A 357 15.27 21.24 -11.28
C LEU A 357 15.99 20.50 -10.15
N ASN A 358 16.95 21.16 -9.50
CA ASN A 358 17.44 20.71 -8.20
C ASN A 358 16.29 20.79 -7.17
N LEU A 359 16.26 19.87 -6.20
CA LEU A 359 15.23 19.84 -5.15
C LEU A 359 15.06 21.23 -4.50
N LEU A 360 16.15 21.88 -4.08
CA LEU A 360 16.07 23.18 -3.40
C LEU A 360 15.42 24.28 -4.27
N HIS A 361 15.69 24.30 -5.58
CA HIS A 361 15.11 25.30 -6.48
C HIS A 361 13.62 25.04 -6.75
N ALA A 362 13.21 23.78 -6.82
CA ALA A 362 11.80 23.44 -7.03
C ALA A 362 10.91 23.83 -5.83
N PHE A 363 11.47 23.89 -4.62
CA PHE A 363 10.72 24.24 -3.41
C PHE A 363 10.65 25.76 -3.15
N VAL A 364 11.36 26.58 -3.95
CA VAL A 364 11.33 28.05 -3.87
C VAL A 364 10.44 28.68 -4.96
N GLY A 365 10.05 27.92 -6.00
CA GLY A 365 9.25 28.42 -7.14
C GLY A 365 7.74 28.19 -7.03
N MET A 366 6.95 29.20 -7.44
CA MET A 366 5.47 29.17 -7.48
C MET A 366 4.96 28.63 -8.83
N CYS A 367 4.66 27.33 -8.95
CA CYS A 367 3.83 26.84 -10.08
C CYS A 367 3.11 25.54 -9.69
N PRO A 368 2.00 25.13 -10.34
CA PRO A 368 1.41 23.82 -10.10
C PRO A 368 2.33 22.73 -10.66
N ILE A 369 2.78 21.82 -9.80
CA ILE A 369 3.83 20.84 -10.13
C ILE A 369 3.22 19.45 -10.30
N VAL A 370 3.38 18.86 -11.48
CA VAL A 370 3.32 17.40 -11.65
C VAL A 370 4.75 16.89 -11.56
N LEU A 371 5.09 16.24 -10.45
CA LEU A 371 6.36 15.59 -10.26
C LEU A 371 6.36 14.28 -11.06
N ASN A 372 7.19 14.20 -12.11
CA ASN A 372 7.22 13.03 -12.99
C ASN A 372 8.24 11.99 -12.52
N GLN A 373 9.47 12.44 -12.31
CA GLN A 373 10.61 11.58 -12.00
C GLN A 373 11.55 12.26 -11.02
N ILE A 374 12.37 11.45 -10.36
CA ILE A 374 13.46 11.88 -9.48
C ILE A 374 14.73 11.23 -10.00
N ILE A 375 15.79 12.01 -10.13
CA ILE A 375 17.12 11.58 -10.57
C ILE A 375 18.00 11.58 -9.32
N ILE A 376 18.49 10.40 -8.95
CA ILE A 376 19.23 10.03 -7.73
C ILE A 376 20.68 9.73 -8.07
#